data_AF-A0A0C3PFE5-F1
#
_entry.id   AF-A0A0C3PFE5-F1
#
_cell.length_a   1.000
_cell.length_b   1.000
_cell.length_c   1.000
_cell.angle_alpha   90.00
_cell.angle_beta   90.00
_cell.angle_gamma   90.00
#
_symmetry.space_group_name_H-M   'P 1'
#
loop_
_entity.id
_entity.type
_entity.pdbx_description
1 polymer ?
#
loop_
_entity_poly.entity_id
_entity_poly.type
_entity_poly.pdbx_seq_one_letter_code
_entity_poly.pdbx_strand_id
1 'polypeptide(L)'
;MRQYVMDGNFTAQHMKMNKPELDVSLSDGTGYMVAEEPYQAHLEQSLDNKERSTCSNHREINAANINKSNLQSTWIGATACARHGCFVPHSVVDFQKGEKYMNMDYSICSALDYHSESITKALVIYDVGCQWSINFQSRVKSSCSLHLPPSLEIIPAVGKFHLAAHKLSCFPRYSLNFIKGCWSSGW
;
A
#
# COMPACT_ATOMS: atom_id res chain seq x y z
N MET A 1 1.51 5.72 19.01
CA MET A 1 1.76 5.75 17.55
C MET A 1 2.06 4.35 17.08
N ARG A 2 1.31 3.83 16.11
CA ARG A 2 1.62 2.55 15.44
C ARG A 2 2.40 2.84 14.16
N GLN A 3 3.25 1.91 13.74
CA GLN A 3 4.16 2.09 12.61
C GLN A 3 3.91 0.98 11.60
N TYR A 4 3.67 1.38 10.36
CA TYR A 4 3.42 0.50 9.23
C TYR A 4 4.43 0.75 8.14
N VAL A 5 4.79 -0.31 7.43
CA VAL A 5 5.54 -0.24 6.17
C VAL A 5 4.70 -0.87 5.07
N MET A 6 4.69 -0.24 3.92
CA MET A 6 3.99 -0.67 2.72
C MET A 6 5.00 -0.92 1.61
N ASP A 7 4.90 -2.07 0.95
CA ASP A 7 5.77 -2.43 -0.16
C ASP A 7 5.08 -3.38 -1.15
N GLY A 8 5.59 -3.40 -2.37
CA GLY A 8 5.16 -4.27 -3.46
C GLY A 8 6.18 -5.38 -3.74
N ASN A 9 5.74 -6.64 -3.76
CA ASN A 9 6.56 -7.74 -4.25
C ASN A 9 6.35 -7.93 -5.77
N PHE A 10 7.26 -7.34 -6.54
CA PHE A 10 7.29 -7.44 -8.01
C PHE A 10 7.87 -8.75 -8.54
N THR A 11 7.67 -9.87 -7.85
CA THR A 11 7.95 -11.22 -8.36
C THR A 11 6.79 -12.20 -8.20
N ALA A 12 5.84 -11.93 -7.30
CA ALA A 12 4.75 -12.84 -6.95
C ALA A 12 3.61 -12.77 -7.99
N GLN A 13 3.66 -13.66 -8.99
CA GLN A 13 2.68 -13.70 -10.08
C GLN A 13 1.60 -14.74 -9.84
N HIS A 14 0.36 -14.41 -10.17
CA HIS A 14 -0.76 -15.35 -10.18
C HIS A 14 -1.33 -15.49 -11.58
N MET A 15 -1.35 -16.72 -12.10
CA MET A 15 -1.86 -17.03 -13.44
C MET A 15 -3.37 -17.17 -13.43
N LYS A 16 -4.02 -16.82 -14.53
CA LYS A 16 -5.45 -17.11 -14.70
C LYS A 16 -5.68 -18.62 -14.64
N MET A 17 -6.62 -19.03 -13.82
CA MET A 17 -7.03 -20.42 -13.74
C MET A 17 -7.76 -20.83 -15.03
N ASN A 18 -7.46 -22.02 -15.55
CA ASN A 18 -8.11 -22.55 -16.75
C ASN A 18 -9.60 -22.88 -16.50
N LYS A 19 -9.94 -23.19 -15.24
CA LYS A 19 -11.30 -23.48 -14.76
C LYS A 19 -11.58 -22.67 -13.50
N PRO A 20 -11.90 -21.36 -13.63
CA PRO A 20 -12.11 -20.47 -12.49
C PRO A 20 -13.20 -20.95 -11.53
N GLU A 21 -14.20 -21.69 -12.03
CA GLU A 21 -15.27 -22.27 -11.23
C GLU A 21 -14.81 -23.33 -10.22
N LEU A 22 -13.61 -23.88 -10.41
CA LEU A 22 -12.99 -24.83 -9.50
C LEU A 22 -11.97 -24.17 -8.56
N ASP A 23 -11.69 -22.87 -8.74
CA ASP A 23 -10.79 -22.11 -7.90
C ASP A 23 -11.53 -21.62 -6.66
N VAL A 24 -11.64 -22.52 -5.67
CA VAL A 24 -12.34 -22.25 -4.41
C VAL A 24 -11.33 -21.88 -3.35
N SER A 25 -11.45 -20.67 -2.80
CA SER A 25 -10.62 -20.25 -1.67
C SER A 25 -10.87 -21.13 -0.46
N LEU A 26 -9.79 -21.60 0.18
CA LEU A 26 -9.88 -22.34 1.44
C LEU A 26 -10.45 -21.46 2.57
N SER A 27 -10.15 -20.16 2.55
CA SER A 27 -10.52 -19.23 3.60
C SER A 27 -10.38 -17.78 3.11
N ASP A 28 -11.35 -17.34 2.32
CA ASP A 28 -11.37 -16.00 1.69
C ASP A 28 -11.33 -14.88 2.71
N GLY A 29 -10.46 -13.90 2.45
CA GLY A 29 -10.26 -12.77 3.34
C GLY A 29 -9.84 -13.16 4.75
N THR A 30 -9.18 -14.30 4.95
CA THR A 30 -8.60 -14.68 6.24
C THR A 30 -7.08 -14.71 6.17
N GLY A 31 -6.42 -14.69 7.33
CA GLY A 31 -4.96 -14.58 7.37
C GLY A 31 -4.54 -13.22 6.85
N TYR A 32 -3.66 -13.17 5.85
CA TYR A 32 -3.06 -11.92 5.39
C TYR A 32 -3.75 -11.29 4.17
N MET A 33 -4.37 -12.11 3.31
CA MET A 33 -5.02 -11.62 2.09
C MET A 33 -6.32 -10.89 2.42
N VAL A 34 -6.62 -9.86 1.66
CA VAL A 34 -7.95 -9.24 1.66
C VAL A 34 -9.00 -10.19 1.09
N ALA A 35 -10.28 -9.95 1.42
CA ALA A 35 -11.38 -10.68 0.81
C ALA A 35 -11.50 -10.30 -0.68
N GLU A 36 -11.69 -11.30 -1.54
CA GLU A 36 -11.71 -11.10 -2.99
C GLU A 36 -12.85 -10.18 -3.44
N GLU A 37 -14.09 -10.48 -3.06
CA GLU A 37 -15.27 -9.75 -3.55
C GLU A 37 -15.25 -8.25 -3.16
N PRO A 38 -15.04 -7.86 -1.88
CA PRO A 38 -14.95 -6.45 -1.52
C PRO A 38 -13.77 -5.73 -2.18
N TYR A 39 -12.68 -6.44 -2.41
CA TYR A 39 -11.50 -5.86 -3.05
C TYR A 39 -11.74 -5.61 -4.55
N GLN A 40 -12.33 -6.55 -5.28
CA GLN A 40 -12.69 -6.35 -6.68
C GLN A 40 -13.70 -5.21 -6.83
N ALA A 41 -14.71 -5.14 -5.95
CA ALA A 41 -15.66 -4.02 -5.95
C ALA A 41 -14.97 -2.67 -5.73
N HIS A 42 -13.97 -2.60 -4.85
CA HIS A 42 -13.13 -1.40 -4.69
C HIS A 42 -12.36 -1.06 -5.97
N LEU A 43 -11.78 -2.07 -6.62
CA LEU A 43 -10.99 -1.86 -7.83
C LEU A 43 -11.85 -1.34 -8.99
N GLU A 44 -13.07 -1.84 -9.16
CA GLU A 44 -14.00 -1.42 -10.22
C GLU A 44 -14.49 0.02 -10.04
N GLN A 45 -14.66 0.47 -8.80
CA GLN A 45 -15.17 1.81 -8.48
C GLN A 45 -14.09 2.88 -8.42
N SER A 46 -12.83 2.47 -8.29
CA SER A 46 -11.70 3.37 -8.12
C SER A 46 -11.21 3.95 -9.45
N LEU A 47 -11.08 5.27 -9.51
CA LEU A 47 -10.51 5.95 -10.66
C LEU A 47 -8.98 5.85 -10.66
N ASP A 48 -8.42 5.22 -11.70
CA ASP A 48 -6.97 5.18 -11.94
C ASP A 48 -6.46 6.51 -12.51
N ASN A 49 -6.38 7.51 -11.64
CA ASN A 49 -5.79 8.79 -11.99
C ASN A 49 -4.28 8.69 -11.86
N LYS A 50 -3.57 8.63 -12.99
CA LYS A 50 -2.11 8.70 -13.01
C LYS A 50 -1.64 10.05 -12.46
N GLU A 51 -1.23 10.06 -11.20
CA GLU A 51 -0.68 11.24 -10.57
C GLU A 51 0.75 11.49 -11.09
N ARG A 52 1.01 12.71 -11.57
CA ARG A 52 2.34 13.07 -12.08
C ARG A 52 3.34 13.11 -10.92
N SER A 53 4.37 12.27 -10.99
CA SER A 53 5.48 12.31 -10.04
C SER A 53 6.15 13.69 -10.03
N THR A 54 6.27 14.27 -8.82
CA THR A 54 6.97 15.54 -8.55
C THR A 54 8.34 15.33 -7.88
N CYS A 55 8.81 14.09 -7.79
CA CYS A 55 10.13 13.70 -7.30
C CYS A 55 10.98 13.16 -8.46
N SER A 56 12.30 13.21 -8.31
CA SER A 56 13.26 12.69 -9.27
C SER A 56 13.11 11.17 -9.44
N ASN A 57 13.22 10.69 -10.69
CA ASN A 57 13.39 9.29 -11.13
C ASN A 57 12.70 8.17 -10.33
N HIS A 58 11.36 8.09 -10.38
CA HIS A 58 10.66 6.79 -10.27
C HIS A 58 10.27 6.29 -11.67
N ARG A 59 11.25 6.21 -12.58
CA ARG A 59 11.02 5.74 -13.96
C ARG A 59 10.80 4.22 -14.04
N GLU A 60 11.14 3.48 -12.99
CA GLU A 60 11.15 2.01 -13.00
C GLU A 60 9.77 1.36 -12.83
N ILE A 61 8.83 2.02 -12.13
CA ILE A 61 7.48 1.45 -11.87
C ILE A 61 6.67 1.32 -13.18
N ASN A 62 6.91 2.18 -14.18
CA ASN A 62 6.16 2.14 -15.44
C ASN A 62 6.65 1.08 -16.43
N ALA A 63 7.92 0.66 -16.34
CA ALA A 63 8.51 -0.27 -17.30
C ALA A 63 8.14 -1.75 -17.03
N ALA A 64 7.78 -2.09 -15.80
CA ALA A 64 7.38 -3.45 -15.42
C ALA A 64 5.96 -3.85 -15.88
N ASN A 65 5.19 -2.92 -16.46
CA ASN A 65 3.83 -3.14 -16.98
C ASN A 65 3.78 -3.84 -18.35
N ILE A 66 4.85 -4.59 -18.70
CA ILE A 66 4.89 -5.40 -19.93
C ILE A 66 3.73 -6.38 -19.92
N ASN A 67 2.98 -6.41 -21.02
CA ASN A 67 1.81 -7.25 -21.25
C ASN A 67 2.05 -8.70 -20.80
N LYS A 68 1.46 -9.07 -19.66
CA LYS A 68 1.32 -10.47 -19.23
C LYS A 68 -0.16 -10.86 -19.30
N SER A 69 -0.67 -11.02 -20.53
CA SER A 69 -2.09 -11.31 -20.81
C SER A 69 -2.67 -12.52 -20.06
N ASN A 70 -1.79 -13.43 -19.63
CA ASN A 70 -2.13 -14.69 -18.99
C ASN A 70 -2.13 -14.61 -17.45
N LEU A 71 -1.77 -13.46 -16.87
CA LEU A 71 -1.82 -13.26 -15.42
C LEU A 71 -3.15 -12.66 -14.99
N GLN A 72 -3.63 -13.14 -13.84
CA GLN A 72 -4.72 -12.54 -13.08
C GLN A 72 -4.17 -11.46 -12.15
N SER A 73 -3.06 -11.76 -11.48
CA SER A 73 -2.29 -10.79 -10.69
C SER A 73 -0.87 -10.75 -11.19
N THR A 74 -0.40 -9.54 -11.50
CA THR A 74 0.99 -9.32 -11.88
C THR A 74 1.92 -9.49 -10.70
N TRP A 75 1.55 -8.98 -9.53
CA TRP A 75 2.37 -8.84 -8.32
C TRP A 75 1.44 -8.77 -7.09
N ILE A 76 2.01 -8.63 -5.88
CA ILE A 76 1.24 -8.37 -4.65
C ILE A 76 1.78 -7.14 -3.91
N GLY A 77 0.91 -6.45 -3.17
CA GLY A 77 1.26 -5.40 -2.22
C GLY A 77 0.91 -5.82 -0.81
N ALA A 78 1.70 -5.40 0.18
CA ALA A 78 1.47 -5.75 1.57
C ALA A 78 1.70 -4.57 2.50
N THR A 79 0.95 -4.55 3.60
CA THR A 79 1.22 -3.69 4.75
C THR A 79 1.73 -4.54 5.91
N ALA A 80 2.85 -4.16 6.50
CA ALA A 80 3.46 -4.83 7.63
C ALA A 80 3.63 -3.90 8.83
N CYS A 81 3.64 -4.47 10.04
CA CYS A 81 4.02 -3.74 11.24
C CYS A 81 5.53 -3.49 11.22
N ALA A 82 5.95 -2.22 11.13
CA ALA A 82 7.37 -1.86 11.08
C ALA A 82 8.13 -2.21 12.37
N ARG A 83 7.43 -2.37 13.50
CA ARG A 83 8.03 -2.75 14.78
C ARG A 83 8.32 -4.25 14.90
N HIS A 84 7.45 -5.10 14.36
CA HIS A 84 7.52 -6.55 14.56
C HIS A 84 7.85 -7.33 13.28
N GLY A 85 7.87 -6.67 12.12
CA GLY A 85 8.18 -7.29 10.83
C GLY A 85 7.12 -8.26 10.34
N CYS A 86 5.92 -8.27 10.93
CA CYS A 86 4.82 -9.15 10.52
C CYS A 86 3.85 -8.44 9.58
N PHE A 87 3.36 -9.14 8.56
CA PHE A 87 2.24 -8.66 7.74
C PHE A 87 1.00 -8.47 8.60
N VAL A 88 0.26 -7.40 8.32
CA VAL A 88 -1.00 -7.14 9.00
C VAL A 88 -2.06 -8.04 8.37
N PRO A 89 -2.86 -8.77 9.17
CA PRO A 89 -3.98 -9.54 8.65
C PRO A 89 -4.91 -8.69 7.77
N HIS A 90 -5.52 -9.33 6.76
CA HIS A 90 -6.47 -8.68 5.84
C HIS A 90 -5.92 -7.45 5.11
N SER A 91 -4.62 -7.38 4.82
CA SER A 91 -4.01 -6.19 4.20
C SER A 91 -3.15 -6.48 2.97
N VAL A 92 -2.92 -7.75 2.63
CA VAL A 92 -2.19 -8.13 1.42
C VAL A 92 -3.16 -8.13 0.24
N VAL A 93 -2.75 -7.46 -0.83
CA VAL A 93 -3.58 -7.17 -2.00
C VAL A 93 -2.90 -7.62 -3.28
N ASP A 94 -3.70 -8.06 -4.25
CA ASP A 94 -3.23 -8.38 -5.59
C ASP A 94 -3.10 -7.15 -6.48
N PHE A 95 -2.04 -7.06 -7.28
CA PHE A 95 -1.85 -6.03 -8.28
C PHE A 95 -2.25 -6.55 -9.67
N GLN A 96 -3.36 -6.08 -10.22
CA GLN A 96 -3.87 -6.54 -11.52
C GLN A 96 -2.95 -6.11 -12.67
N LYS A 97 -2.34 -4.92 -12.56
CA LYS A 97 -1.41 -4.39 -13.55
C LYS A 97 -0.45 -3.38 -12.92
N GLY A 98 0.59 -3.89 -12.29
CA GLY A 98 1.53 -3.08 -11.53
C GLY A 98 0.89 -2.48 -10.28
N GLU A 99 1.73 -1.83 -9.48
CA GLU A 99 1.28 -1.11 -8.30
C GLU A 99 0.52 0.16 -8.70
N LYS A 100 -0.64 0.39 -8.06
CA LYS A 100 -1.38 1.64 -8.15
C LYS A 100 -1.80 2.07 -6.75
N TYR A 101 -2.08 3.37 -6.59
CA TYR A 101 -2.51 3.91 -5.30
C TYR A 101 -3.81 3.28 -4.81
N MET A 102 -4.75 2.90 -5.67
CA MET A 102 -5.95 2.17 -5.24
C MET A 102 -5.60 0.86 -4.51
N ASN A 103 -4.63 0.08 -5.02
CA ASN A 103 -4.21 -1.16 -4.36
C ASN A 103 -3.62 -0.86 -2.97
N MET A 104 -2.71 0.12 -2.91
CA MET A 104 -2.00 0.47 -1.68
C MET A 104 -2.88 1.20 -0.66
N ASP A 105 -3.83 2.00 -1.11
CA ASP A 105 -4.84 2.66 -0.27
C ASP A 105 -5.72 1.62 0.42
N TYR A 106 -6.17 0.59 -0.31
CA TYR A 106 -6.95 -0.51 0.27
C TYR A 106 -6.12 -1.29 1.30
N SER A 107 -4.88 -1.64 0.96
CA SER A 107 -3.95 -2.34 1.87
C SER A 107 -3.78 -1.60 3.21
N ILE A 108 -3.48 -0.30 3.16
CA ILE A 108 -3.24 0.47 4.38
C ILE A 108 -4.53 0.77 5.15
N CYS A 109 -5.66 1.03 4.49
CA CYS A 109 -6.94 1.23 5.19
C CYS A 109 -7.34 -0.04 5.94
N SER A 110 -7.25 -1.21 5.31
CA SER A 110 -7.52 -2.48 5.99
C SER A 110 -6.59 -2.74 7.18
N ALA A 111 -5.30 -2.41 7.03
CA ALA A 111 -4.34 -2.54 8.13
C ALA A 111 -4.59 -1.54 9.30
N LEU A 112 -5.15 -0.38 8.98
CA LEU A 112 -5.53 0.67 9.94
C LEU A 112 -6.89 0.41 10.59
N ASP A 113 -7.76 -0.38 9.98
CA ASP A 113 -9.01 -0.84 10.59
C ASP A 113 -8.79 -2.10 11.46
N TYR A 114 -7.71 -2.85 11.21
CA TYR A 114 -7.37 -4.05 11.99
C TYR A 114 -6.87 -3.72 13.40
N HIS A 115 -7.71 -3.93 14.43
CA HIS A 115 -7.40 -3.79 15.86
C HIS A 115 -6.68 -2.49 16.22
N SER A 116 -7.26 -1.37 15.78
CA SER A 116 -6.64 -0.04 15.80
C SER A 116 -7.56 1.04 16.39
N GLU A 117 -8.64 0.65 17.08
CA GLU A 117 -9.67 1.55 17.62
C GLU A 117 -9.12 2.58 18.61
N SER A 118 -8.03 2.25 19.31
CA SER A 118 -7.35 3.14 20.28
C SER A 118 -6.20 3.95 19.68
N ILE A 119 -5.95 3.83 18.37
CA ILE A 119 -4.79 4.44 17.73
C ILE A 119 -5.17 5.80 17.17
N THR A 120 -4.53 6.83 17.71
CA THR A 120 -4.73 8.22 17.27
C THR A 120 -3.67 8.68 16.28
N LYS A 121 -2.60 7.90 16.08
CA LYS A 121 -1.47 8.26 15.23
C LYS A 121 -0.83 7.03 14.60
N ALA A 122 -0.73 7.02 13.27
CA ALA A 122 -0.05 5.99 12.50
C ALA A 122 1.05 6.60 11.64
N LEU A 123 2.28 6.08 11.78
CA LEU A 123 3.36 6.31 10.84
C LEU A 123 3.22 5.33 9.70
N VAL A 124 3.21 5.83 8.47
CA VAL A 124 3.13 5.03 7.25
C VAL A 124 4.38 5.26 6.43
N ILE A 125 5.23 4.23 6.37
CA ILE A 125 6.49 4.23 5.62
C ILE A 125 6.22 3.60 4.26
N TYR A 126 6.45 4.35 3.20
CA TYR A 126 6.21 3.91 1.84
C TYR A 126 7.20 4.60 0.90
N ASP A 127 7.68 3.89 -0.11
CA ASP A 127 8.72 4.38 -1.03
C ASP A 127 8.32 5.67 -1.72
N VAL A 128 7.05 5.80 -2.10
CA VAL A 128 6.49 7.04 -2.66
C VAL A 128 5.60 7.77 -1.66
N GLY A 129 5.80 7.56 -0.36
CA GLY A 129 4.98 8.14 0.72
C GLY A 129 4.84 9.66 0.63
N CYS A 130 5.88 10.37 0.16
CA CYS A 130 5.83 11.82 -0.05
C CYS A 130 4.89 12.28 -1.17
N GLN A 131 4.58 11.41 -2.13
CA GLN A 131 3.70 11.67 -3.25
C GLN A 131 2.31 11.12 -2.97
N TRP A 132 2.25 9.85 -2.56
CA TRP A 132 1.05 9.13 -2.21
C TRP A 132 0.17 9.88 -1.21
N SER A 133 0.79 10.46 -0.16
CA SER A 133 0.07 11.13 0.93
C SER A 133 -0.63 12.42 0.54
N ILE A 134 -0.25 13.05 -0.57
CA ILE A 134 -0.81 14.34 -1.01
C ILE A 134 -2.32 14.23 -1.23
N ASN A 135 -2.74 13.17 -1.92
CA ASN A 135 -4.14 12.95 -2.28
C ASN A 135 -4.81 11.81 -1.50
N PHE A 136 -4.09 11.14 -0.59
CA PHE A 136 -4.61 9.97 0.13
C PHE A 136 -5.93 10.25 0.86
N GLN A 137 -6.00 11.32 1.67
CA GLN A 137 -7.25 11.68 2.34
C GLN A 137 -8.39 11.98 1.37
N SER A 138 -8.09 12.57 0.21
CA SER A 138 -9.10 12.84 -0.81
C SER A 138 -9.63 11.53 -1.40
N ARG A 139 -8.72 10.59 -1.73
CA ARG A 139 -9.07 9.27 -2.26
C ARG A 139 -9.92 8.47 -1.29
N VAL A 140 -9.56 8.45 0.00
CA VAL A 140 -10.39 7.83 1.05
C VAL A 140 -11.78 8.46 1.12
N LYS A 141 -11.88 9.79 1.19
CA LYS A 141 -13.18 10.50 1.27
C LYS A 141 -14.06 10.28 0.03
N SER A 142 -13.46 10.07 -1.13
CA SER A 142 -14.20 9.82 -2.38
C SER A 142 -14.59 8.35 -2.59
N SER A 143 -14.12 7.44 -1.73
CA SER A 143 -14.36 6.01 -1.86
C SER A 143 -15.37 5.54 -0.81
N CYS A 144 -16.30 4.67 -1.20
CA CYS A 144 -17.22 4.02 -0.26
C CYS A 144 -16.61 2.78 0.41
N SER A 145 -15.48 2.29 -0.12
CA SER A 145 -14.85 1.04 0.33
C SER A 145 -13.57 1.27 1.14
N LEU A 146 -13.13 2.53 1.28
CA LEU A 146 -11.98 2.91 2.10
C LEU A 146 -12.49 3.62 3.34
N HIS A 147 -11.98 3.21 4.50
CA HIS A 147 -12.32 3.79 5.77
C HIS A 147 -11.04 4.18 6.53
N LEU A 148 -11.11 5.31 7.24
CA LEU A 148 -10.09 5.72 8.19
C LEU A 148 -10.79 6.08 9.51
N PRO A 149 -10.25 5.65 10.66
CA PRO A 149 -10.77 6.08 11.95
C PRO A 149 -10.80 7.62 12.04
N PRO A 150 -11.92 8.24 12.48
CA PRO A 150 -12.13 9.70 12.37
C PRO A 150 -11.06 10.59 13.02
N SER A 151 -10.33 10.09 14.02
CA SER A 151 -9.30 10.82 14.76
C SER A 151 -7.88 10.36 14.46
N LEU A 152 -7.67 9.54 13.42
CA LEU A 152 -6.36 9.00 13.10
C LEU A 152 -5.50 10.02 12.33
N GLU A 153 -4.39 10.43 12.93
CA GLU A 153 -3.35 11.19 12.24
C GLU A 153 -2.42 10.25 11.48
N ILE A 154 -2.36 10.41 10.15
CA ILE A 154 -1.38 9.72 9.30
C ILE A 154 -0.12 10.58 9.18
N ILE A 155 1.01 10.01 9.58
CA ILE A 155 2.34 10.60 9.37
C ILE A 155 3.00 9.83 8.22
N PRO A 156 3.06 10.40 7.01
CA PRO A 156 3.77 9.76 5.91
C PRO A 156 5.28 9.88 6.10
N ALA A 157 6.00 8.83 5.72
CA ALA A 157 7.45 8.79 5.69
C ALA A 157 7.94 8.01 4.47
N VAL A 158 9.20 8.22 4.10
CA VAL A 158 9.89 7.47 3.07
C VAL A 158 11.03 6.68 3.71
N GLY A 159 11.18 5.42 3.32
CA GLY A 159 12.28 4.56 3.78
C GLY A 159 13.64 5.19 3.51
N LYS A 160 14.60 5.03 4.42
CA LYS A 160 15.90 5.72 4.35
C LYS A 160 16.65 5.43 3.05
N PHE A 161 16.59 4.19 2.57
CA PHE A 161 17.22 3.78 1.31
C PHE A 161 16.62 4.51 0.11
N HIS A 162 15.28 4.54 0.02
CA HIS A 162 14.58 5.18 -1.09
C HIS A 162 14.65 6.71 -1.02
N LEU A 163 14.71 7.32 0.16
CA LEU A 163 14.69 8.78 0.33
C LEU A 163 15.79 9.50 -0.47
N ALA A 164 16.94 8.85 -0.70
CA ALA A 164 18.03 9.41 -1.50
C ALA A 164 17.64 9.64 -2.98
N ALA A 165 16.66 8.90 -3.51
CA ALA A 165 16.14 9.08 -4.86
C ALA A 165 15.14 10.25 -4.99
N HIS A 166 14.65 10.78 -3.87
CA HIS A 166 13.70 11.89 -3.86
C HIS A 166 14.39 13.25 -3.96
N LYS A 167 13.62 14.28 -4.29
CA LYS A 167 14.10 15.67 -4.29
C LYS A 167 14.51 16.10 -2.87
N LEU A 168 15.46 17.02 -2.77
CA LEU A 168 16.01 17.51 -1.50
C LEU A 168 14.95 17.99 -0.50
N SER A 169 13.86 18.59 -0.98
CA SER A 169 12.77 19.06 -0.10
C SER A 169 11.98 17.95 0.58
N CYS A 170 12.08 16.69 0.11
CA CYS A 170 11.50 15.54 0.80
C CYS A 170 12.30 15.14 2.04
N PHE A 171 13.61 15.38 2.06
CA PHE A 171 14.50 14.97 3.15
C PHE A 171 14.07 15.49 4.53
N PRO A 172 13.86 16.80 4.75
CA PRO A 172 13.45 17.30 6.06
C PRO A 172 12.00 16.94 6.43
N ARG A 173 11.16 16.56 5.46
CA ARG A 173 9.72 16.35 5.67
C ARG A 173 9.33 14.90 5.90
N TYR A 174 9.99 13.96 5.22
CA TYR A 174 9.59 12.55 5.18
C TYR A 174 10.69 11.60 5.69
N SER A 175 11.84 12.13 6.11
CA SER A 175 12.89 11.31 6.73
C SER A 175 12.49 10.84 8.11
N LEU A 176 12.64 9.53 8.34
CA LEU A 176 12.45 8.90 9.63
C LEU A 176 13.34 9.52 10.73
N ASN A 177 14.50 10.09 10.38
CA ASN A 177 15.42 10.73 11.33
C ASN A 177 14.81 11.95 12.04
N PHE A 178 13.80 12.58 11.45
CA PHE A 178 13.15 13.78 11.99
C PHE A 178 11.77 13.50 12.59
N ILE A 179 11.32 12.24 12.63
CA ILE A 179 10.02 11.86 13.17
C ILE A 179 10.19 11.33 14.59
N LYS A 180 9.62 12.03 15.57
CA LYS A 180 9.66 11.64 16.98
C LYS A 180 9.09 10.22 17.18
N GLY A 181 9.85 9.37 17.86
CA GLY A 181 9.44 7.98 18.14
C GLY A 181 9.87 6.98 17.07
N CYS A 182 10.55 7.41 16.00
CA CYS A 182 11.24 6.55 15.05
C CYS A 182 12.73 6.49 15.45
N TRP A 183 13.13 5.51 16.26
CA TRP A 183 14.55 5.30 16.55
C TRP A 183 15.14 4.39 15.48
N SER A 184 16.16 4.88 14.80
CA SER A 184 16.90 4.16 13.76
C SER A 184 17.78 3.07 14.37
N SER A 185 17.31 1.83 14.44
CA SER A 185 18.20 0.67 14.30
C SER A 185 18.37 0.43 12.80
N GLY A 186 19.57 0.71 12.28
CA GLY A 186 19.89 0.55 10.88
C GLY A 186 19.64 -0.88 10.42
N TRP A 187 18.81 -0.99 9.38
CA TRP A 187 18.93 -2.01 8.34
C TRP A 187 19.26 -1.25 7.06
#